data_AF-A0A6I4XWQ4-F1
#
_entry.id   AF-A0A6I4XWQ4-F1
#
_cell.length_a   1.000
_cell.length_b   1.000
_cell.length_c   1.000
_cell.angle_alpha   90.00
_cell.angle_beta   90.00
_cell.angle_gamma   90.00
#
_symmetry.space_group_name_H-M   'P 1'
#
loop_
_entity.id
_entity.type
_entity.pdbx_description
1 polymer ?
#
loop_
_entity_poly.entity_id
_entity_poly.type
_entity_poly.pdbx_seq_one_letter_code
_entity_poly.pdbx_strand_id
1 'polypeptide(L)'
;GLSLDYSRERFTLDEGLSEAVRKVFVSLYEKDLIYRGEYIINWDPKAKTALSDIEVIHKDIEGAFYHMSYPLSDGSGVVEIATTRPETMLGDTAIAVHPEDERYQELIGKTVVLPLVDKEIPIIADDYVDMEFGTGVVKITPAHDP
;
A
#
# COMPACT_ATOMS: atom_id res chain seq x y z
N GLY A 1 -31.76 17.20 -35.43
CA GLY A 1 -31.37 18.22 -34.44
C GLY A 1 -31.72 17.72 -33.06
N LEU A 2 -30.92 18.07 -32.04
CA LEU A 2 -31.19 17.70 -30.64
C LEU A 2 -32.02 18.82 -29.97
N SER A 3 -33.02 18.45 -29.17
CA SER A 3 -33.96 19.39 -28.51
C SER A 3 -33.46 19.84 -27.13
N LEU A 4 -32.19 20.25 -27.03
CA LEU A 4 -31.56 20.65 -25.77
C LEU A 4 -31.80 22.14 -25.47
N ASP A 5 -31.89 22.49 -24.18
CA ASP A 5 -31.92 23.90 -23.74
C ASP A 5 -30.49 24.46 -23.69
N TYR A 6 -29.99 24.90 -24.84
CA TYR A 6 -28.65 25.48 -24.98
C TYR A 6 -28.46 26.78 -24.17
N SER A 7 -29.52 27.44 -23.70
CA SER A 7 -29.37 28.60 -22.81
C SER A 7 -28.80 28.23 -21.43
N ARG A 8 -28.87 26.95 -21.08
CA ARG A 8 -28.37 26.38 -19.82
C ARG A 8 -27.14 25.49 -20.03
N GLU A 9 -26.52 25.55 -21.19
CA GLU A 9 -25.24 24.87 -21.41
C GLU A 9 -24.22 25.34 -20.38
N ARG A 10 -23.47 24.39 -19.82
CA ARG A 10 -22.44 24.64 -18.82
C ARG A 10 -21.26 23.73 -19.09
N PHE A 11 -20.07 24.24 -18.79
CA PHE A 11 -18.83 23.50 -18.76
C PHE A 11 -18.31 23.45 -17.32
N THR A 12 -17.68 22.34 -16.94
CA THR A 12 -17.30 22.06 -15.54
C THR A 12 -16.34 23.10 -14.95
N LEU A 13 -15.57 23.79 -15.81
CA LEU A 13 -14.66 24.88 -15.42
C LEU A 13 -15.27 26.28 -15.53
N ASP A 14 -16.57 26.41 -15.85
CA ASP A 14 -17.25 27.70 -15.85
C ASP A 14 -17.32 28.30 -14.44
N GLU A 15 -17.43 29.63 -14.36
CA GLU A 15 -17.44 30.39 -13.11
C GLU A 15 -18.51 29.87 -12.13
N GLY A 16 -19.75 29.71 -12.58
CA GLY A 16 -20.86 29.26 -11.73
C GLY A 16 -20.69 27.83 -11.20
N LEU A 17 -20.09 26.91 -11.98
CA LEU A 17 -19.83 25.54 -11.50
C LEU A 17 -18.59 25.50 -10.59
N SER A 18 -17.57 26.31 -10.87
CA SER A 18 -16.41 26.47 -10.00
C SER A 18 -16.81 27.01 -8.61
N GLU A 19 -17.74 27.98 -8.56
CA GLU A 19 -18.33 28.46 -7.31
C GLU A 19 -19.11 27.38 -6.58
N ALA A 20 -19.89 26.56 -7.29
CA ALA A 20 -20.65 25.46 -6.70
C ALA A 20 -19.73 24.40 -6.07
N VAL A 21 -18.66 23.99 -6.77
CA VAL A 21 -17.65 23.05 -6.24
C VAL A 21 -17.00 23.62 -4.98
N ARG A 22 -16.57 24.89 -5.01
CA ARG A 22 -15.98 25.55 -3.84
C ARG A 22 -16.94 25.56 -2.65
N LYS A 23 -18.21 25.91 -2.88
CA LYS A 23 -19.24 25.93 -1.83
C LYS A 23 -19.41 24.56 -1.19
N VAL A 24 -19.52 23.50 -2.00
CA VAL A 24 -19.67 22.13 -1.49
C VAL A 24 -18.43 21.70 -0.71
N PHE A 25 -17.23 21.94 -1.26
CA PHE A 25 -15.98 21.63 -0.58
C PHE A 25 -15.88 22.31 0.79
N VAL A 26 -16.10 23.63 0.87
CA VAL A 26 -16.07 24.38 2.14
C VAL A 26 -17.14 23.87 3.10
N SER A 27 -18.36 23.61 2.62
CA SER A 27 -19.45 23.11 3.46
C SER A 27 -19.17 21.72 4.04
N LEU A 28 -18.44 20.87 3.32
CA LEU A 28 -18.04 19.54 3.81
C LEU A 28 -16.85 19.63 4.77
N TYR A 29 -15.92 20.55 4.50
CA TYR A 29 -14.80 20.86 5.39
C TYR A 29 -15.29 21.42 6.73
N GLU A 30 -16.22 22.38 6.74
CA GLU A 30 -16.84 22.93 7.95
C GLU A 30 -17.66 21.91 8.76
N LYS A 31 -18.00 20.77 8.14
CA LYS A 31 -18.69 19.64 8.79
C LYS A 31 -17.73 18.55 9.25
N ASP A 32 -16.42 18.80 9.21
CA ASP A 32 -15.36 17.83 9.55
C ASP A 32 -15.38 16.54 8.69
N LEU A 33 -15.95 16.60 7.49
CA LEU A 33 -15.99 15.46 6.54
C LEU A 33 -14.81 15.47 5.56
N ILE A 34 -14.05 16.57 5.50
CA ILE A 34 -12.84 16.69 4.69
C ILE A 34 -11.67 17.00 5.62
N TYR A 35 -10.60 16.22 5.49
CA TYR A 35 -9.37 16.42 6.25
C TYR A 35 -8.15 16.39 5.32
N ARG A 36 -7.00 16.83 5.84
CA ARG A 36 -5.70 16.68 5.20
C ARG A 36 -4.81 15.87 6.13
N GLY A 37 -4.28 14.77 5.61
CA GLY A 37 -3.37 13.88 6.32
C GLY A 37 -2.39 13.21 5.36
N GLU A 38 -1.56 12.34 5.92
CA GLU A 38 -0.68 11.46 5.17
C GLU A 38 -1.36 10.10 5.03
N TYR A 39 -1.50 9.63 3.79
CA TYR A 39 -2.06 8.32 3.47
C TYR A 39 -1.35 7.77 2.23
N ILE A 40 -1.31 6.45 2.08
CA ILE A 40 -0.73 5.83 0.89
C ILE A 40 -1.64 6.07 -0.33
N ILE A 41 -1.05 6.53 -1.42
CA ILE A 41 -1.79 6.89 -2.64
C ILE A 41 -1.31 6.07 -3.83
N ASN A 42 -2.18 5.86 -4.81
CA ASN A 42 -1.73 5.46 -6.13
C ASN A 42 -1.09 6.68 -6.81
N TRP A 43 0.18 6.60 -7.14
CA TRP A 43 0.93 7.67 -7.79
C TRP A 43 1.34 7.28 -9.21
N ASP A 44 0.97 8.07 -10.21
CA ASP A 44 1.48 7.92 -11.56
C ASP A 44 2.75 8.77 -11.75
N PRO A 45 3.95 8.17 -11.88
CA PRO A 45 5.19 8.90 -12.09
C PRO A 45 5.26 9.61 -13.45
N LYS A 46 4.49 9.17 -14.45
CA LYS A 46 4.46 9.77 -15.79
C LYS A 46 3.59 11.02 -15.81
N ALA A 47 2.36 10.92 -15.31
CA ALA A 47 1.45 12.06 -15.20
C ALA A 47 1.81 12.99 -14.04
N LYS A 48 2.59 12.51 -13.06
CA LYS A 48 3.00 13.23 -11.84
C LYS A 48 1.79 13.67 -11.01
N THR A 49 0.85 12.76 -10.81
CA THR A 49 -0.38 13.00 -10.06
C THR A 49 -0.79 11.77 -9.26
N ALA A 50 -1.57 12.01 -8.20
CA ALA A 50 -2.33 10.98 -7.52
C ALA A 50 -3.47 10.47 -8.41
N LEU A 51 -3.80 9.20 -8.27
CA LEU A 51 -4.95 8.53 -8.89
C LEU A 51 -5.87 7.99 -7.81
N SER A 52 -7.17 8.05 -8.06
CA SER A 52 -8.15 7.29 -7.30
C SER A 52 -8.12 5.81 -7.70
N ASP A 53 -8.56 4.90 -6.83
CA ASP A 53 -8.55 3.46 -7.10
C ASP A 53 -9.33 3.10 -8.38
N ILE A 54 -10.41 3.83 -8.69
CA ILE A 54 -11.23 3.59 -9.89
C ILE A 54 -10.51 3.99 -11.19
N GLU A 55 -9.45 4.81 -11.11
CA GLU A 55 -8.62 5.18 -12.26
C GLU A 55 -7.47 4.18 -12.49
N VAL A 56 -7.22 3.27 -11.55
CA VAL A 56 -6.17 2.26 -11.65
C VAL A 56 -6.65 1.04 -12.44
N ILE A 57 -5.98 0.77 -13.56
CA ILE A 57 -6.28 -0.37 -14.44
C ILE A 57 -5.34 -1.51 -14.09
N HIS A 58 -5.88 -2.62 -13.60
CA HIS A 58 -5.14 -3.83 -13.28
C HIS A 58 -4.90 -4.66 -14.53
N LYS A 59 -3.68 -5.19 -14.67
CA LYS A 59 -3.27 -6.05 -15.79
C LYS A 59 -2.35 -7.14 -15.27
N ASP A 60 -2.59 -8.35 -15.73
CA ASP A 60 -1.69 -9.47 -15.45
C ASP A 60 -0.43 -9.31 -16.29
N ILE A 61 0.71 -9.36 -15.62
CA ILE A 61 2.03 -9.29 -16.23
C ILE A 61 2.88 -10.44 -15.72
N GLU A 62 3.66 -11.06 -16.60
CA GLU A 62 4.64 -12.04 -16.19
C GLU A 62 5.73 -11.35 -15.36
N GLY A 63 6.01 -11.89 -14.19
CA GLY A 63 6.97 -11.34 -13.24
C GLY A 63 7.87 -12.42 -12.66
N ALA A 64 8.81 -12.00 -11.81
CA ALA A 64 9.65 -12.90 -11.05
C ALA A 64 9.21 -12.92 -9.59
N PHE A 65 9.41 -14.06 -8.95
CA PHE A 65 9.17 -14.26 -7.53
C PHE A 65 10.49 -14.58 -6.85
N TYR A 66 10.92 -13.67 -5.98
CA TYR A 66 12.25 -13.68 -5.38
C TYR A 66 12.18 -14.25 -3.97
N HIS A 67 13.17 -15.06 -3.61
CA HIS A 67 13.34 -15.61 -2.27
C HIS A 67 14.56 -14.95 -1.61
N MET A 68 14.38 -14.44 -0.40
CA MET A 68 15.38 -13.67 0.33
C MET A 68 15.47 -14.15 1.78
N SER A 69 16.68 -14.27 2.31
CA SER A 69 16.89 -14.75 3.68
C SER A 69 17.20 -13.59 4.63
N TYR A 70 16.42 -13.45 5.69
CA TYR A 70 16.62 -12.47 6.75
C TYR A 70 17.16 -13.19 7.99
N PRO A 71 18.37 -12.87 8.48
CA PRO A 71 18.91 -13.49 9.69
C PRO A 71 18.07 -13.14 10.92
N LEU A 72 17.83 -14.12 11.80
CA LEU A 72 17.29 -13.84 13.13
C LEU A 72 18.34 -13.09 13.96
N SER A 73 17.92 -12.06 14.69
CA SER A 73 18.85 -11.20 15.44
C SER A 73 19.56 -11.94 16.57
N ASP A 74 18.96 -13.04 17.08
CA ASP A 74 19.55 -13.92 18.09
C ASP A 74 20.59 -14.90 17.51
N GLY A 75 20.81 -14.90 16.18
CA GLY A 75 21.73 -15.79 15.49
C GLY A 75 21.26 -17.25 15.40
N SER A 76 20.03 -17.56 15.80
CA SER A 76 19.49 -18.93 15.81
C SER A 76 19.19 -19.49 14.41
N GLY A 77 19.15 -18.64 13.39
CA GLY A 77 18.91 -19.07 12.02
C GLY A 77 18.55 -17.91 11.09
N VAL A 78 17.84 -18.24 10.02
CA VAL A 78 17.34 -17.30 9.01
C VAL A 78 15.88 -17.60 8.72
N VAL A 79 15.14 -16.57 8.33
CA VAL A 79 13.76 -16.66 7.84
C VAL A 79 13.77 -16.36 6.35
N GLU A 80 13.15 -17.22 5.54
CA GLU A 80 13.02 -16.99 4.10
C GLU A 80 11.70 -16.25 3.79
N ILE A 81 11.80 -15.18 3.03
CA ILE A 81 10.69 -14.34 2.59
C ILE A 81 10.59 -14.45 1.07
N ALA A 82 9.37 -14.54 0.56
CA ALA A 82 9.11 -14.51 -0.87
C ALA A 82 8.38 -13.22 -1.28
N THR A 83 8.87 -12.53 -2.31
CA THR A 83 8.29 -11.26 -2.78
C THR A 83 8.52 -11.04 -4.27
N THR A 84 7.62 -10.30 -4.91
CA THR A 84 7.80 -9.79 -6.29
C THR A 84 8.58 -8.48 -6.34
N ARG A 85 8.80 -7.81 -5.19
CA ARG A 85 9.37 -6.46 -5.08
C ARG A 85 10.61 -6.43 -4.17
N PRO A 86 11.70 -7.12 -4.51
CA PRO A 86 12.91 -7.20 -3.67
C PRO A 86 13.52 -5.82 -3.38
N GLU A 87 13.35 -4.85 -4.28
CA GLU A 87 13.80 -3.46 -4.10
C GLU A 87 13.14 -2.74 -2.93
N THR A 88 11.95 -3.18 -2.50
CA THR A 88 11.23 -2.58 -1.38
C THR A 88 11.69 -3.09 -0.02
N MET A 89 12.57 -4.10 0.04
CA MET A 89 13.19 -4.61 1.28
C MET A 89 13.73 -3.48 2.17
N LEU A 90 14.37 -2.48 1.58
CA LEU A 90 15.02 -1.40 2.34
C LEU A 90 14.03 -0.56 3.17
N GLY A 91 12.75 -0.59 2.81
CA GLY A 91 11.67 0.09 3.52
C GLY A 91 10.95 -0.78 4.55
N ASP A 92 11.37 -2.03 4.76
CA ASP A 92 10.66 -2.95 5.64
C ASP A 92 10.66 -2.45 7.09
N THR A 93 9.48 -2.56 7.71
CA THR A 93 9.27 -2.17 9.11
C THR A 93 8.98 -3.36 10.01
N ALA A 94 8.56 -4.48 9.43
CA ALA A 94 8.31 -5.76 10.12
C ALA A 94 8.28 -6.90 9.08
N ILE A 95 8.28 -8.14 9.56
CA ILE A 95 7.82 -9.29 8.79
C ILE A 95 6.60 -9.89 9.50
N ALA A 96 5.64 -10.39 8.75
CA ALA A 96 4.41 -10.96 9.26
C ALA A 96 4.32 -12.45 8.91
N VAL A 97 3.82 -13.23 9.86
CA VAL A 97 3.48 -14.64 9.69
C VAL A 97 2.08 -14.90 10.22
N HIS A 98 1.41 -15.91 9.68
CA HIS A 98 0.09 -16.27 10.17
C HIS A 98 0.18 -16.85 11.60
N PRO A 99 -0.69 -16.45 12.54
CA PRO A 99 -0.64 -16.91 13.94
C PRO A 99 -0.82 -18.42 14.10
N GLU A 100 -1.51 -19.07 13.17
CA GLU A 100 -1.76 -20.52 13.18
C GLU A 100 -0.72 -21.32 12.37
N ASP A 101 0.29 -20.66 11.80
CA ASP A 101 1.35 -21.36 11.05
C ASP A 101 2.38 -21.96 12.02
N GLU A 102 2.22 -23.26 12.31
CA GLU A 102 3.11 -24.02 13.20
C GLU A 102 4.60 -23.93 12.82
N ARG A 103 4.92 -23.63 11.54
CA ARG A 103 6.32 -23.45 11.08
C ARG A 103 6.99 -22.23 11.69
N TYR A 104 6.22 -21.19 12.04
CA TYR A 104 6.73 -19.87 12.41
C TYR A 104 6.20 -19.33 13.74
N GLN A 105 5.30 -20.03 14.42
CA GLN A 105 4.73 -19.61 15.71
C GLN A 105 5.79 -19.22 16.75
N GLU A 106 6.84 -20.03 16.89
CA GLU A 106 7.95 -19.79 17.82
C GLU A 106 8.82 -18.57 17.45
N LEU A 107 8.62 -18.00 16.26
CA LEU A 107 9.31 -16.79 15.80
C LEU A 107 8.55 -15.51 16.11
N ILE A 108 7.25 -15.59 16.41
CA ILE A 108 6.42 -14.42 16.71
C ILE A 108 6.98 -13.69 17.95
N GLY A 109 7.19 -12.38 17.82
CA GLY A 109 7.80 -11.55 18.87
C GLY A 109 9.32 -11.53 18.88
N LYS A 110 10.00 -12.37 18.07
CA LYS A 110 11.44 -12.24 17.81
C LYS A 110 11.70 -11.11 16.81
N THR A 111 12.98 -10.82 16.56
CA THR A 111 13.44 -9.86 15.56
C THR A 111 14.33 -10.53 14.52
N VAL A 112 14.32 -9.97 13.32
CA VAL A 112 15.27 -10.27 12.24
C VAL A 112 16.10 -9.04 11.92
N VAL A 113 17.31 -9.26 11.40
CA VAL A 113 18.16 -8.21 10.85
C VAL A 113 17.81 -8.02 9.38
N LEU A 114 17.37 -6.82 9.03
CA LEU A 114 17.12 -6.41 7.66
C LEU A 114 18.44 -6.40 6.87
N PRO A 115 18.59 -7.21 5.82
CA PRO A 115 19.82 -7.25 5.04
C PRO A 115 20.18 -5.88 4.44
N LEU A 116 21.48 -5.59 4.34
CA LEU A 116 22.06 -4.35 3.80
C LEU A 116 21.87 -3.08 4.64
N VAL A 117 20.90 -3.06 5.55
CA VAL A 117 20.58 -1.89 6.41
C VAL A 117 21.06 -2.11 7.85
N ASP A 118 21.34 -3.36 8.24
CA ASP A 118 21.74 -3.76 9.60
C ASP A 118 20.77 -3.23 10.67
N LYS A 119 19.48 -3.23 10.34
CA LYS A 119 18.38 -2.76 11.19
C LYS A 119 17.57 -3.95 11.68
N GLU A 120 17.32 -4.02 12.98
CA GLU A 120 16.38 -5.00 13.52
C GLU A 120 14.92 -4.61 13.26
N ILE A 121 14.12 -5.57 12.78
CA ILE A 121 12.68 -5.43 12.60
C ILE A 121 11.95 -6.63 13.25
N PRO A 122 10.74 -6.42 13.80
CA PRO A 122 10.01 -7.46 14.50
C PRO A 122 9.35 -8.46 13.55
N ILE A 123 9.15 -9.66 14.07
CA ILE A 123 8.24 -10.67 13.51
C ILE A 123 6.90 -10.54 14.22
N ILE A 124 5.86 -10.19 13.47
CA ILE A 124 4.50 -9.99 13.99
C ILE A 124 3.56 -11.11 13.50
N ALA A 125 2.51 -11.34 14.27
CA ALA A 125 1.43 -12.23 13.87
C ALA A 125 0.34 -11.42 13.17
N ASP A 126 -0.10 -11.88 11.99
CA ASP A 126 -1.16 -11.25 11.22
C ASP A 126 -1.98 -12.33 10.49
N ASP A 127 -3.30 -12.34 10.71
CA ASP A 127 -4.23 -13.32 10.11
C ASP A 127 -4.51 -13.05 8.63
N TYR A 128 -4.08 -11.91 8.09
CA TYR A 128 -4.12 -11.62 6.67
C TYR A 128 -3.11 -12.44 5.85
N VAL A 129 -2.08 -12.99 6.49
CA VAL A 129 -1.01 -13.74 5.80
C VAL A 129 -1.52 -15.09 5.31
N ASP A 130 -1.45 -15.32 4.00
CA ASP A 130 -1.73 -16.63 3.40
C ASP A 130 -0.55 -17.59 3.63
N MET A 131 -0.78 -18.67 4.39
CA MET A 131 0.20 -19.70 4.71
C MET A 131 0.67 -20.50 3.49
N GLU A 132 -0.16 -20.61 2.46
CA GLU A 132 0.13 -21.39 1.25
C GLU A 132 0.85 -20.56 0.17
N PHE A 133 0.82 -19.22 0.29
CA PHE A 133 1.46 -18.33 -0.68
C PHE A 133 2.95 -18.14 -0.41
N GLY A 134 3.79 -18.55 -1.37
CA GLY A 134 5.23 -18.42 -1.28
C GLY A 134 5.81 -19.18 -0.08
N THR A 135 6.45 -18.47 0.85
CA THR A 135 6.98 -19.06 2.09
C THR A 135 5.99 -19.01 3.25
N GLY A 136 4.86 -18.31 3.13
CA GLY A 136 3.98 -17.98 4.26
C GLY A 136 4.52 -16.88 5.18
N VAL A 137 5.58 -16.18 4.73
CA VAL A 137 6.16 -15.02 5.43
C VAL A 137 6.09 -13.80 4.52
N VAL A 138 5.47 -12.73 5.00
CA VAL A 138 5.25 -11.50 4.23
C VAL A 138 6.11 -10.38 4.81
N LYS A 139 6.86 -9.67 3.97
CA LYS A 139 7.52 -8.43 4.39
C LYS A 139 6.51 -7.27 4.45
N ILE A 140 6.59 -6.45 5.50
CA ILE A 140 5.70 -5.31 5.71
C ILE A 140 6.43 -4.01 5.36
N THR A 141 5.97 -3.33 4.31
CA THR A 141 6.58 -2.12 3.76
C THR A 141 5.55 -0.99 3.57
N PRO A 142 5.05 -0.36 4.66
CA PRO A 142 3.89 0.54 4.61
C PRO A 142 4.04 1.77 3.72
N ALA A 143 5.28 2.19 3.41
CA ALA A 143 5.54 3.32 2.52
C ALA A 143 5.29 3.00 1.03
N HIS A 144 5.10 1.73 0.68
CA HIS A 144 5.13 1.25 -0.70
C HIS A 144 4.04 0.22 -1.06
N ASP A 145 3.33 -0.32 -0.07
CA ASP A 145 2.25 -1.30 -0.25
C ASP A 145 1.07 -0.94 0.67
N PRO A 146 -0.18 -0.87 0.15
CA PRO A 146 -1.38 -0.53 0.92
C PRO A 146 -1.90 -1.64 1.84
#